data_AF-A0A2D8MND5-F1
#
_entry.id   AF-A0A2D8MND5-F1
#
_cell.length_a   1.000
_cell.length_b   1.000
_cell.length_c   1.000
_cell.angle_alpha   90.00
_cell.angle_beta   90.00
_cell.angle_gamma   90.00
#
_symmetry.space_group_name_H-M   'P 1'
#
loop_
_entity.id
_entity.type
_entity.pdbx_description
1 polymer ?
#
loop_
_entity_poly.entity_id
_entity_poly.type
_entity_poly.pdbx_seq_one_letter_code
_entity_poly.pdbx_strand_id
1 'polypeptide(L)'
;MVIKQKIDRIMDYILDRVRSLRTINKTLANTTSLVQAKSLMLAYVALMILFTTGIVNALVEGSQLNTQYPVIPGFQAQTLAEVVIFSSVTIFGVLGFILMSRGTRQVKKGRTTVAFIVSGLGLVLFGLIIGFYIFALKGSQ
;
A
#
# COMPACT_ATOMS: atom_id res chain seq x y z
N MET A 1 54.89 10.99 -32.68
CA MET A 1 53.48 11.47 -32.70
C MET A 1 52.47 10.35 -32.37
N VAL A 2 52.66 9.12 -32.86
CA VAL A 2 51.76 7.97 -32.67
C VAL A 2 51.55 7.56 -31.19
N ILE A 3 52.59 7.69 -30.35
CA ILE A 3 52.52 7.30 -28.92
C ILE A 3 51.60 8.23 -28.12
N LYS A 4 51.65 9.56 -28.36
CA LYS A 4 50.74 10.52 -27.70
C LYS A 4 49.27 10.20 -28.02
N GLN A 5 48.95 9.95 -29.29
CA GLN A 5 47.59 9.59 -29.71
C GLN A 5 47.06 8.27 -29.09
N LYS A 6 47.94 7.33 -28.73
CA LYS A 6 47.54 6.13 -27.99
C LYS A 6 47.26 6.45 -26.52
N ILE A 7 48.09 7.28 -25.91
CA ILE A 7 47.91 7.71 -24.51
C ILE A 7 46.61 8.51 -24.36
N ASP A 8 46.34 9.45 -25.28
CA ASP A 8 45.12 10.26 -25.25
C ASP A 8 43.86 9.39 -25.34
N ARG A 9 43.84 8.40 -26.26
CA ARG A 9 42.72 7.45 -26.39
C ARG A 9 42.50 6.59 -25.14
N ILE A 10 43.57 6.18 -24.46
CA ILE A 10 43.45 5.41 -23.21
C ILE A 10 42.91 6.31 -22.09
N MET A 11 43.37 7.57 -22.03
CA MET A 11 42.92 8.54 -21.05
C MET A 11 41.43 8.87 -21.21
N ASP A 12 40.98 9.08 -22.45
CA ASP A 12 39.57 9.34 -22.77
C ASP A 12 38.69 8.15 -22.38
N TYR A 13 39.13 6.93 -22.69
CA TYR A 13 38.42 5.71 -22.29
C TYR A 13 38.29 5.58 -20.76
N ILE A 14 39.35 5.86 -20.01
CA ILE A 14 39.34 5.81 -18.54
C ILE A 14 38.43 6.89 -17.97
N LEU A 15 38.49 8.12 -18.48
CA LEU A 15 37.65 9.22 -18.04
C LEU A 15 36.16 8.95 -18.29
N ASP A 16 35.81 8.39 -19.45
CA ASP A 16 34.44 7.99 -19.77
C ASP A 16 33.96 6.84 -18.89
N ARG A 17 34.84 5.88 -18.57
CA ARG A 17 34.53 4.79 -17.64
C ARG A 17 34.28 5.32 -16.22
N VAL A 18 35.08 6.25 -15.74
CA VAL A 18 34.90 6.87 -14.41
C VAL A 18 33.62 7.71 -14.35
N ARG A 19 33.31 8.48 -15.41
CA ARG A 19 32.06 9.26 -15.50
C ARG A 19 30.84 8.36 -15.51
N SER A 20 30.86 7.26 -16.26
CA SER A 20 29.75 6.31 -16.31
C SER A 20 29.52 5.58 -14.98
N LEU A 21 30.59 5.22 -14.25
CA LEU A 21 30.45 4.66 -12.91
C LEU A 21 29.84 5.66 -11.91
N ARG A 22 30.18 6.95 -12.02
CA ARG A 22 29.59 8.00 -11.17
C ARG A 22 28.09 8.21 -11.45
N THR A 23 27.67 8.17 -12.72
CA THR A 23 26.24 8.26 -13.06
C THR A 23 25.47 7.03 -12.60
N ILE A 24 26.04 5.82 -12.74
CA ILE A 24 25.43 4.57 -12.23
C ILE A 24 25.25 4.65 -10.71
N ASN A 25 26.26 5.10 -9.95
CA ASN A 25 26.13 5.23 -8.50
C ASN A 25 25.07 6.25 -8.10
N LYS A 26 24.95 7.35 -8.85
CA LYS A 26 23.92 8.37 -8.60
C LYS A 26 22.50 7.87 -8.91
N THR A 27 22.31 7.11 -9.98
CA THR A 27 21.01 6.48 -10.28
C THR A 27 20.66 5.39 -9.29
N LEU A 28 21.63 4.59 -8.84
CA LEU A 28 21.43 3.57 -7.81
C LEU A 28 20.99 4.21 -6.48
N ALA A 29 21.68 5.24 -6.02
CA ALA A 29 21.37 5.98 -4.79
C ALA A 29 19.95 6.57 -4.82
N ASN A 30 19.57 7.20 -5.94
CA ASN A 30 18.22 7.75 -6.11
C ASN A 30 17.13 6.66 -6.14
N THR A 31 17.45 5.48 -6.68
CA THR A 31 16.52 4.35 -6.70
C THR A 31 16.35 3.78 -5.29
N THR A 32 17.43 3.66 -4.52
CA THR A 32 17.38 3.20 -3.12
C THR A 32 16.55 4.13 -2.24
N SER A 33 16.69 5.45 -2.37
CA SER A 33 15.90 6.41 -1.59
C SER A 33 14.41 6.39 -1.95
N LEU A 34 14.07 6.18 -3.23
CA LEU A 34 12.67 6.06 -3.67
C LEU A 34 12.02 4.76 -3.18
N VAL A 35 12.77 3.65 -3.22
CA VAL A 35 12.30 2.36 -2.68
C VAL A 35 12.12 2.46 -1.17
N GLN A 36 13.07 3.05 -0.45
CA GLN A 36 12.95 3.30 0.98
C GLN A 36 11.72 4.13 1.31
N ALA A 37 11.50 5.26 0.62
CA ALA A 37 10.32 6.11 0.85
C ALA A 37 9.00 5.36 0.60
N LYS A 38 8.91 4.58 -0.49
CA LYS A 38 7.71 3.77 -0.78
C LYS A 38 7.49 2.65 0.23
N SER A 39 8.55 2.00 0.68
CA SER A 39 8.47 0.95 1.69
C SER A 39 8.02 1.50 3.04
N LEU A 40 8.52 2.67 3.44
CA LEU A 40 8.11 3.36 4.66
C LEU A 40 6.64 3.78 4.58
N MET A 41 6.21 4.31 3.43
CA MET A 41 4.80 4.65 3.19
C MET A 41 3.90 3.41 3.32
N LEU A 42 4.30 2.28 2.74
CA LEU A 42 3.54 1.03 2.83
C LEU A 42 3.48 0.49 4.26
N ALA A 43 4.60 0.51 4.99
CA ALA A 43 4.65 0.14 6.39
C ALA A 43 3.75 1.05 7.25
N TYR A 44 3.77 2.36 7.00
CA TYR A 44 2.92 3.33 7.68
C TYR A 44 1.43 3.06 7.42
N VAL A 45 1.03 2.83 6.17
CA VAL A 45 -0.37 2.50 5.82
C VAL A 45 -0.79 1.18 6.47
N ALA A 46 0.07 0.16 6.45
CA ALA A 46 -0.23 -1.12 7.08
C ALA A 46 -0.43 -1.00 8.60
N LEU A 47 0.46 -0.26 9.27
CA LEU A 47 0.32 0.02 10.71
C LEU A 47 -0.94 0.82 11.01
N MET A 48 -1.22 1.87 10.23
CA MET A 48 -2.46 2.64 10.38
C MET A 48 -3.71 1.76 10.26
N ILE A 49 -3.76 0.87 9.27
CA ILE A 49 -4.88 -0.08 9.14
C ILE A 49 -4.95 -0.99 10.37
N LEU A 50 -3.85 -1.58 10.81
CA LEU A 50 -3.85 -2.47 11.99
C LEU A 50 -4.31 -1.76 13.26
N PHE A 51 -3.81 -0.55 13.52
CA PHE A 51 -4.18 0.21 14.72
C PHE A 51 -5.64 0.69 14.68
N THR A 52 -6.11 1.21 13.54
CA THR A 52 -7.50 1.66 13.38
C THR A 52 -8.51 0.53 13.45
N THR A 53 -8.11 -0.69 13.11
CA THR A 53 -8.98 -1.87 13.11
C THR A 53 -9.03 -2.59 14.45
N GLY A 54 -8.34 -2.07 15.48
CA GLY A 54 -8.47 -2.53 16.86
C GLY A 54 -7.60 -3.75 17.21
N ILE A 55 -6.45 -3.92 16.54
CA ILE A 55 -5.51 -5.00 16.86
C ILE A 55 -5.10 -5.03 18.34
N VAL A 56 -4.99 -3.86 18.97
CA VAL A 56 -4.62 -3.73 20.39
C VAL A 56 -5.67 -4.40 21.28
N ASN A 57 -6.95 -4.10 21.05
CA ASN A 57 -8.05 -4.67 21.83
C ASN A 57 -8.12 -6.20 21.63
N ALA A 58 -7.91 -6.65 20.40
CA ALA A 58 -7.89 -8.09 20.11
C ALA A 58 -6.71 -8.83 20.76
N LEU A 59 -5.56 -8.18 20.96
CA LEU A 59 -4.42 -8.80 21.65
C LEU A 59 -4.58 -8.80 23.16
N VAL A 60 -5.15 -7.75 23.73
CA VAL A 60 -5.32 -7.60 25.19
C VAL A 60 -6.49 -8.47 25.70
N GLU A 61 -7.63 -8.43 25.01
CA GLU A 61 -8.87 -9.04 25.51
C GLU A 61 -9.32 -10.23 24.65
N GLY A 62 -8.96 -10.22 23.36
CA GLY A 62 -9.44 -11.20 22.37
C GLY A 62 -8.97 -12.64 22.60
N SER A 63 -7.89 -12.87 23.34
CA SER A 63 -7.39 -14.23 23.64
C SER A 63 -8.21 -14.98 24.69
N GLN A 64 -8.93 -14.26 25.56
CA GLN A 64 -9.77 -14.86 26.59
C GLN A 64 -11.20 -15.16 26.09
N LEU A 65 -11.57 -14.57 24.96
CA LEU A 65 -12.85 -14.74 24.30
C LEU A 65 -12.80 -15.99 23.41
N ASN A 66 -12.82 -17.18 24.04
CA ASN A 66 -12.91 -18.44 23.31
C ASN A 66 -14.35 -18.68 22.82
N THR A 67 -14.78 -17.86 21.85
CA THR A 67 -16.14 -17.91 21.30
C THR A 67 -16.15 -18.63 19.96
N GLN A 68 -17.20 -19.42 19.71
CA GLN A 68 -17.41 -20.10 18.42
C GLN A 68 -17.71 -19.11 17.27
N TYR A 69 -18.09 -17.87 17.59
CA TYR A 69 -18.44 -16.85 16.63
C TYR A 69 -17.23 -15.96 16.29
N PRO A 70 -17.00 -15.65 15.00
CA PRO A 70 -15.89 -14.79 14.58
C PRO A 70 -16.10 -13.31 14.94
N VAL A 71 -17.35 -12.87 15.12
CA VAL A 71 -17.72 -11.51 15.52
C VAL A 71 -18.60 -11.59 16.76
N ILE A 72 -18.25 -10.83 17.79
CA ILE A 72 -18.93 -10.77 19.07
C ILE A 72 -19.73 -9.45 19.15
N PRO A 73 -20.99 -9.49 19.60
CA PRO A 73 -21.79 -8.29 19.87
C PRO A 73 -21.15 -7.38 20.93
N GLY A 74 -21.42 -6.08 20.86
CA GLY A 74 -20.87 -5.08 21.76
C GLY A 74 -19.53 -4.48 21.31
N PHE A 75 -19.25 -3.26 21.78
CA PHE A 75 -18.04 -2.49 21.43
C PHE A 75 -16.87 -2.70 22.38
N GLN A 76 -17.10 -3.35 23.53
CA GLN A 76 -16.08 -3.52 24.56
C GLN A 76 -15.02 -4.54 24.14
N ALA A 77 -15.47 -5.68 23.60
CA ALA A 77 -14.62 -6.78 23.20
C ALA A 77 -14.37 -6.81 21.69
N GLN A 78 -13.19 -7.28 21.30
CA GLN A 78 -12.83 -7.47 19.91
C GLN A 78 -12.00 -8.74 19.71
N THR A 79 -12.35 -9.57 18.72
CA THR A 79 -11.60 -10.78 18.38
C THR A 79 -10.55 -10.53 17.30
N LEU A 80 -9.56 -11.42 17.17
CA LEU A 80 -8.61 -11.37 16.05
C LEU A 80 -9.30 -11.52 14.69
N ALA A 81 -10.36 -12.33 14.61
CA ALA A 81 -11.16 -12.49 13.39
C ALA A 81 -11.86 -11.19 13.00
N GLU A 82 -12.41 -10.44 13.97
CA GLU A 82 -12.98 -9.10 13.71
C GLU A 82 -11.94 -8.13 13.14
N VAL A 83 -10.73 -8.11 13.69
CA VAL A 83 -9.65 -7.23 13.19
C VAL A 83 -9.31 -7.56 11.74
N VAL A 84 -9.24 -8.84 11.38
CA VAL A 84 -9.01 -9.27 9.98
C VAL A 84 -10.16 -8.82 9.07
N ILE A 85 -11.41 -8.90 9.53
CA ILE A 85 -12.56 -8.46 8.74
C ILE A 85 -12.57 -6.93 8.59
N PHE A 86 -12.38 -6.17 9.67
CA PHE A 86 -12.33 -4.69 9.63
C PHE A 86 -11.15 -4.17 8.80
N SER A 87 -10.00 -4.82 8.88
CA SER A 87 -8.85 -4.48 8.02
C SER A 87 -9.14 -4.76 6.55
N SER A 88 -9.82 -5.87 6.24
CA SER A 88 -10.28 -6.16 4.86
C SER A 88 -11.25 -5.10 4.34
N VAL A 89 -12.20 -4.65 5.16
CA VAL A 89 -13.12 -3.54 4.80
C VAL A 89 -12.34 -2.26 4.47
N THR A 90 -11.37 -1.92 5.31
CA THR A 90 -10.53 -0.72 5.11
C THR A 90 -9.69 -0.85 3.84
N ILE A 91 -9.11 -2.02 3.58
CA ILE A 91 -8.34 -2.31 2.37
C ILE A 91 -9.23 -2.16 1.12
N PHE A 92 -10.46 -2.70 1.12
CA PHE A 92 -11.37 -2.53 -0.01
C PHE A 92 -11.74 -1.06 -0.25
N GLY A 93 -11.98 -0.30 0.81
CA GLY A 93 -12.20 1.15 0.69
C GLY A 93 -11.00 1.87 0.05
N VAL A 94 -9.81 1.64 0.58
CA VAL A 94 -8.57 2.26 0.09
C VAL A 94 -8.27 1.86 -1.36
N LEU A 95 -8.34 0.56 -1.69
CA LEU A 95 -8.14 0.08 -3.06
C LEU A 95 -9.18 0.65 -4.01
N GLY A 96 -10.44 0.73 -3.59
CA GLY A 96 -11.52 1.33 -4.36
C GLY A 96 -11.23 2.79 -4.73
N PHE A 97 -10.83 3.60 -3.75
CA PHE A 97 -10.42 4.99 -4.00
C PHE A 97 -9.16 5.10 -4.88
N ILE A 98 -8.19 4.19 -4.72
CA ILE A 98 -7.00 4.15 -5.58
C ILE A 98 -7.39 3.87 -7.05
N LEU A 99 -8.28 2.91 -7.30
CA LEU A 99 -8.76 2.60 -8.65
C LEU A 99 -9.52 3.78 -9.27
N MET A 100 -10.40 4.42 -8.50
CA MET A 100 -11.11 5.62 -8.96
C MET A 100 -10.14 6.76 -9.29
N SER A 101 -9.17 7.02 -8.40
CA SER A 101 -8.13 8.04 -8.62
C SER A 101 -7.31 7.75 -9.89
N ARG A 102 -6.90 6.50 -10.08
CA ARG A 102 -6.18 6.08 -11.30
C ARG A 102 -7.03 6.29 -12.55
N GLY A 103 -8.33 5.97 -12.51
CA GLY A 103 -9.26 6.24 -13.60
C GLY A 103 -9.31 7.73 -13.95
N THR A 104 -9.52 8.59 -12.96
CA THR A 104 -9.63 10.05 -13.19
C THR A 104 -8.37 10.70 -13.75
N ARG A 105 -7.19 10.14 -13.46
CA ARG A 105 -5.89 10.64 -13.94
C ARG A 105 -5.49 10.15 -15.33
N GLN A 106 -6.32 9.34 -16.00
CA GLN A 106 -6.00 8.85 -17.35
C GLN A 106 -6.11 9.97 -18.39
N VAL A 107 -5.07 10.11 -19.22
CA VAL A 107 -4.98 11.13 -20.28
C VAL A 107 -5.98 10.86 -21.41
N LYS A 108 -6.17 9.58 -21.78
CA LYS A 108 -7.18 9.15 -22.76
C LYS A 108 -8.39 8.59 -22.01
N LYS A 109 -9.49 9.33 -22.03
CA LYS A 109 -10.76 8.88 -21.46
C LYS A 109 -11.42 7.88 -22.40
N GLY A 110 -11.79 6.71 -21.89
CA GLY A 110 -12.43 5.65 -22.67
C GLY A 110 -13.05 4.57 -21.79
N ARG A 111 -13.39 3.42 -22.38
CA ARG A 111 -14.02 2.29 -21.67
C ARG A 111 -13.18 1.81 -20.47
N THR A 112 -11.87 1.88 -20.57
CA THR A 112 -10.93 1.54 -19.48
C THR A 112 -11.08 2.48 -18.29
N THR A 113 -11.22 3.79 -18.53
CA THR A 113 -11.44 4.79 -17.48
C THR A 113 -12.71 4.50 -16.70
N VAL A 114 -13.80 4.21 -17.42
CA VAL A 114 -15.09 3.84 -16.82
C VAL A 114 -14.94 2.55 -16.01
N ALA A 115 -14.25 1.53 -16.53
CA ALA A 115 -14.03 0.28 -15.81
C ALA A 115 -13.26 0.50 -14.48
N PHE A 116 -12.23 1.35 -14.46
CA PHE A 116 -11.50 1.69 -13.23
C PHE A 116 -12.38 2.40 -12.20
N ILE A 117 -13.22 3.33 -12.65
CA ILE A 117 -14.12 4.05 -11.75
C ILE A 117 -15.21 3.14 -11.19
N VAL A 118 -15.85 2.33 -12.06
CA VAL A 118 -16.92 1.41 -11.66
C VAL A 118 -16.41 0.30 -10.74
N SER A 119 -15.27 -0.31 -11.06
CA SER A 119 -14.64 -1.31 -10.18
C SER A 119 -14.23 -0.70 -8.85
N GLY A 120 -13.67 0.51 -8.85
CA GLY A 120 -13.34 1.24 -7.63
C GLY A 120 -14.58 1.51 -6.78
N LEU A 121 -15.66 2.00 -7.38
CA LEU A 121 -16.93 2.26 -6.69
C LEU A 121 -17.51 0.97 -6.11
N GLY A 122 -17.48 -0.13 -6.86
CA GLY A 122 -17.91 -1.44 -6.41
C GLY A 122 -17.16 -1.91 -5.16
N LEU A 123 -15.83 -1.76 -5.13
CA LEU A 123 -15.03 -2.10 -3.95
C LEU A 123 -15.38 -1.26 -2.72
N VAL A 124 -15.56 0.06 -2.89
CA VAL A 124 -15.97 0.94 -1.79
C VAL A 124 -17.34 0.54 -1.24
N LEU A 125 -18.32 0.32 -2.12
CA LEU A 125 -19.67 -0.09 -1.71
C LEU A 125 -19.65 -1.45 -1.00
N PHE A 126 -18.87 -2.41 -1.51
CA PHE A 126 -18.72 -3.72 -0.88
C PHE A 126 -18.11 -3.61 0.52
N GLY A 127 -17.04 -2.82 0.67
CA GLY A 127 -16.46 -2.52 1.98
C GLY A 127 -17.48 -1.87 2.93
N LEU A 128 -18.23 -0.88 2.46
CA LEU A 128 -19.26 -0.20 3.26
C LEU A 128 -20.36 -1.15 3.71
N ILE A 129 -20.86 -2.03 2.85
CA ILE A 129 -21.91 -3.01 3.20
C ILE A 129 -21.44 -3.90 4.35
N ILE A 130 -20.22 -4.44 4.25
CA ILE A 130 -19.64 -5.28 5.31
C ILE A 130 -19.43 -4.46 6.59
N GLY A 131 -18.88 -3.25 6.47
CA GLY A 131 -18.62 -2.36 7.61
C GLY A 131 -19.90 -2.01 8.37
N PHE A 132 -20.96 -1.62 7.66
CA PHE A 132 -22.26 -1.31 8.26
C PHE A 132 -22.92 -2.55 8.88
N TYR A 133 -22.80 -3.71 8.23
CA TYR A 133 -23.31 -4.96 8.78
C TYR A 133 -22.69 -5.28 10.14
N ILE A 134 -21.35 -5.19 10.25
CA ILE A 134 -20.65 -5.46 11.51
C ILE A 134 -20.94 -4.39 12.55
N PHE A 135 -21.01 -3.12 12.14
CA PHE A 135 -21.37 -2.03 13.03
C PHE A 135 -22.77 -2.24 13.63
N ALA A 136 -23.74 -2.64 12.81
CA ALA A 136 -25.10 -2.95 13.26
C ALA A 136 -25.12 -4.16 14.21
N LEU A 137 -24.34 -5.21 13.93
CA LEU A 137 -24.19 -6.35 14.85
C LEU A 137 -23.60 -5.92 16.19
N LYS A 138 -22.56 -5.07 16.19
CA LYS A 138 -21.94 -4.58 17.42
C LYS A 138 -22.85 -3.65 18.22
N GLY A 139 -23.66 -2.83 17.54
CA GLY A 139 -24.61 -1.90 18.17
C GLY A 139 -25.96 -2.50 18.55
N SER A 140 -26.16 -3.81 18.36
CA SER A 140 -27.40 -4.52 18.72
C SER A 140 -27.52 -4.87 20.21
N GLN A 141 -26.57 -4.41 21.03
CA GLN A 141 -26.54 -4.51 22.48
C GLN A 141 -26.08 -3.18 23.09
#